data_AF-A0A3A2ZH14-F1
#
_entry.id   AF-A0A3A2ZH14-F1
#
_cell.length_a   1.000
_cell.length_b   1.000
_cell.length_c   1.000
_cell.angle_alpha   90.00
_cell.angle_beta   90.00
_cell.angle_gamma   90.00
#
_symmetry.space_group_name_H-M   'P 1'
#
loop_
_entity.id
_entity.type
_entity.pdbx_description
1 polymer ?
#
loop_
_entity_poly.entity_id
_entity_poly.type
_entity_poly.pdbx_seq_one_letter_code
_entity_poly.pdbx_strand_id
1 'polypeptide(L)'
;MANNMRTLLFCFLAIFALGTAAVPHGPSRVIPRSTLTNSTMCTNPAPNSCSFYPYCLEGRYHCGSEGYPIGYGLHYCNAFTAAKSQLSPEGQAWVTKTMLCLQRALVPYATGQKSTSCDGLREYAFGTHPDCYVNSGVCSLSFSDWKVIVDTVSFTELFSSWEALKATMQTAGGCTEFYTWLIQNKVVGVVEDTGEAIEDAGEAAWDWVTSWF
;
A
#
# COMPACT_ATOMS: atom_id res chain seq x y z
N MET A 1 -71.53 12.87 -26.63
CA MET A 1 -72.54 12.24 -25.76
C MET A 1 -72.28 12.74 -24.36
N ALA A 2 -73.15 13.62 -23.87
CA ALA A 2 -73.12 14.19 -22.53
C ALA A 2 -74.27 13.59 -21.72
N ASN A 3 -74.03 13.29 -20.44
CA ASN A 3 -74.99 13.18 -19.33
C ASN A 3 -74.13 12.96 -18.08
N ASN A 4 -73.97 13.86 -17.12
CA ASN A 4 -74.91 14.64 -16.31
C ASN A 4 -75.73 13.81 -15.30
N MET A 5 -75.32 13.96 -14.03
CA MET A 5 -76.16 14.17 -12.83
C MET A 5 -76.90 12.97 -12.19
N ARG A 6 -76.54 12.63 -10.94
CA ARG A 6 -77.33 12.95 -9.71
C ARG A 6 -76.81 12.21 -8.46
N THR A 7 -76.27 13.01 -7.55
CA THR A 7 -76.45 13.03 -6.09
C THR A 7 -77.10 11.82 -5.40
N LEU A 8 -76.38 11.21 -4.44
CA LEU A 8 -76.97 10.71 -3.19
C LEU A 8 -76.05 11.06 -2.02
N LEU A 9 -76.58 11.96 -1.18
CA LEU A 9 -76.08 12.34 0.13
C LEU A 9 -76.10 11.10 1.06
N PHE A 10 -74.99 10.80 1.70
CA PHE A 10 -75.00 10.13 3.01
C PHE A 10 -73.97 10.80 3.93
N CYS A 11 -74.48 11.55 4.89
CA CYS A 11 -73.74 12.02 6.05
C CYS A 11 -73.21 10.81 6.83
N PHE A 12 -71.89 10.72 7.00
CA PHE A 12 -71.30 10.06 8.16
C PHE A 12 -70.32 11.03 8.80
N LEU A 13 -70.79 11.69 9.86
CA LEU A 13 -69.96 12.32 10.87
C LEU A 13 -69.19 11.20 11.58
N ALA A 14 -67.91 11.06 11.26
CA ALA A 14 -66.97 10.29 12.08
C ALA A 14 -65.95 11.26 12.68
N ILE A 15 -66.17 11.57 13.96
CA ILE A 15 -65.24 12.28 14.82
C ILE A 15 -64.04 11.34 15.03
N PHE A 16 -62.89 11.65 14.42
CA PHE A 16 -61.62 11.03 14.79
C PHE A 16 -60.81 12.01 15.63
N ALA A 17 -60.71 11.69 16.91
CA ALA A 17 -59.87 12.37 17.88
C ALA A 17 -58.39 12.32 17.41
N LEU A 18 -57.73 13.47 17.46
CA LEU A 18 -56.28 13.60 17.33
C LEU A 18 -55.62 12.95 18.54
N GLY A 19 -55.30 11.66 18.44
CA GLY A 19 -54.39 10.98 19.34
C GLY A 19 -52.95 11.27 18.93
N THR A 20 -52.24 12.09 19.70
CA THR A 20 -50.78 12.25 19.58
C THR A 20 -50.12 10.98 20.11
N ALA A 21 -49.81 10.04 19.22
CA ALA A 21 -48.97 8.91 19.56
C ALA A 21 -47.54 9.43 19.82
N ALA A 22 -47.14 9.45 21.09
CA ALA A 22 -45.78 9.72 21.51
C ALA A 22 -44.84 8.66 20.92
N VAL A 23 -43.83 9.10 20.18
CA VAL A 23 -42.75 8.25 19.66
C VAL A 23 -41.94 7.74 20.86
N PRO A 24 -41.80 6.42 21.07
CA PRO A 24 -40.96 5.90 22.14
C PRO A 24 -39.49 6.24 21.82
N HIS A 25 -38.90 7.12 22.62
CA HIS A 25 -37.47 7.40 22.55
C HIS A 25 -36.74 6.22 23.20
N GLY A 26 -36.29 5.27 22.38
CA GLY A 26 -35.38 4.22 22.81
C GLY A 26 -34.06 4.82 23.31
N PRO A 27 -33.33 4.14 24.22
CA PRO A 27 -32.06 4.64 24.71
C PRO A 27 -31.07 4.78 23.55
N SER A 28 -30.56 6.00 23.33
CA SER A 28 -29.47 6.28 22.41
C SER A 28 -28.30 5.36 22.72
N ARG A 29 -27.94 4.47 21.79
CA ARG A 29 -26.67 3.74 21.81
C ARG A 29 -25.55 4.78 21.76
N VAL A 30 -24.89 5.01 22.89
CA VAL A 30 -23.61 5.71 22.92
C VAL A 30 -22.58 4.76 22.31
N ILE A 31 -22.27 4.94 21.03
CA ILE A 31 -21.16 4.26 20.38
C ILE A 31 -19.88 4.78 21.07
N PRO A 32 -19.06 3.92 21.71
CA PRO A 32 -17.88 4.38 22.42
C PRO A 32 -16.93 5.05 21.43
N ARG A 33 -16.43 6.24 21.75
CA ARG A 33 -15.55 7.08 20.92
C ARG A 33 -14.33 6.33 20.37
N SER A 34 -13.89 5.29 21.07
CA SER A 34 -12.81 4.37 20.69
C SER A 34 -13.07 3.59 19.38
N THR A 35 -14.32 3.29 19.04
CA THR A 35 -14.67 2.56 17.80
C THR A 35 -14.64 3.44 16.55
N LEU A 36 -14.96 4.73 16.68
CA LEU A 36 -14.93 5.70 15.57
C LEU A 36 -13.49 6.11 15.20
N THR A 37 -12.58 6.18 16.18
CA THR A 37 -11.15 6.49 15.95
C THR A 37 -10.43 5.32 15.28
N ASN A 38 -10.71 4.08 15.69
CA ASN A 38 -10.17 2.90 15.03
C ASN A 38 -10.67 2.78 13.59
N SER A 39 -11.96 3.02 13.35
CA SER A 39 -12.52 2.97 11.99
C SER A 39 -11.94 4.04 11.05
N THR A 40 -11.71 5.27 11.55
CA THR A 40 -11.19 6.36 10.71
C THR A 40 -9.74 6.14 10.30
N MET A 41 -8.91 5.58 11.20
CA MET A 41 -7.51 5.30 10.90
C MET A 41 -7.35 4.19 9.86
N CYS A 42 -8.27 3.21 9.84
CA CYS A 42 -8.23 2.11 8.89
C CYS A 42 -8.74 2.48 7.50
N THR A 43 -9.52 3.56 7.36
CA THR A 43 -9.98 4.11 6.07
C THR A 43 -9.10 5.25 5.56
N ASN A 44 -8.49 6.01 6.47
CA ASN A 44 -7.60 7.12 6.14
C ASN A 44 -6.37 7.12 7.07
N PRO A 45 -5.32 6.36 6.74
CA PRO A 45 -4.10 6.32 7.54
C PRO A 45 -3.46 7.71 7.68
N ALA A 46 -2.92 7.99 8.86
CA ALA A 46 -2.28 9.27 9.15
C ALA A 46 -0.84 9.31 8.61
N PRO A 47 -0.36 10.45 8.09
CA PRO A 47 1.03 10.59 7.68
C PRO A 47 1.97 10.40 8.89
N ASN A 48 3.14 9.80 8.66
CA ASN A 48 4.15 9.53 9.70
C ASN A 48 3.67 8.66 10.86
N SER A 49 2.69 7.79 10.63
CA SER A 49 2.22 6.85 11.64
C SER A 49 2.35 5.41 11.14
N CYS A 50 2.86 4.52 11.98
CA CYS A 50 2.92 3.08 11.72
C CYS A 50 1.72 2.31 12.29
N SER A 51 0.80 3.01 12.96
CA SER A 51 -0.35 2.43 13.67
C SER A 51 -1.31 1.65 12.75
N PHE A 52 -1.35 1.95 11.45
CA PHE A 52 -2.15 1.22 10.48
C PHE A 52 -1.85 -0.29 10.49
N TYR A 53 -0.59 -0.67 10.62
CA TYR A 53 -0.18 -2.08 10.55
C TYR A 53 -0.72 -2.93 11.72
N PRO A 54 -0.41 -2.63 13.00
CA PRO A 54 -0.87 -3.46 14.11
C PRO A 54 -2.37 -3.35 14.40
N TYR A 55 -2.98 -2.18 14.19
CA TYR A 55 -4.36 -1.97 14.63
C TYR A 55 -5.40 -2.19 13.53
N CYS A 56 -5.04 -2.00 12.25
CA CYS A 56 -5.98 -2.16 11.15
C CYS A 56 -5.73 -3.45 10.36
N LEU A 57 -4.50 -3.63 9.88
CA LEU A 57 -4.19 -4.75 9.02
C LEU A 57 -4.05 -6.05 9.82
N GLU A 58 -3.23 -6.04 10.88
CA GLU A 58 -3.07 -7.20 11.76
C GLU A 58 -4.34 -7.47 12.58
N GLY A 59 -4.99 -6.43 13.10
CA GLY A 59 -6.27 -6.58 13.81
C GLY A 59 -7.38 -7.24 12.98
N ARG A 60 -7.24 -7.28 11.65
CA ARG A 60 -8.14 -8.02 10.76
C ARG A 60 -7.58 -9.39 10.38
N TYR A 61 -6.33 -9.46 9.93
CA TYR A 61 -5.76 -10.67 9.32
C TYR A 61 -5.14 -11.64 10.32
N HIS A 62 -4.66 -11.16 11.47
CA HIS A 62 -4.01 -11.98 12.50
C HIS A 62 -2.88 -12.87 11.95
N CYS A 63 -2.01 -12.32 11.09
CA CYS A 63 -0.96 -13.09 10.44
C CYS A 63 0.23 -13.40 11.35
N GLY A 64 0.30 -12.81 12.54
CA GLY A 64 1.36 -13.05 13.53
C GLY A 64 2.65 -12.29 13.25
N SER A 65 3.68 -12.56 14.05
CA SER A 65 4.97 -11.85 14.01
C SER A 65 5.71 -11.98 12.68
N GLU A 66 5.57 -13.12 12.01
CA GLU A 66 6.20 -13.38 10.70
C GLU A 66 5.34 -12.91 9.52
N GLY A 67 4.08 -12.55 9.80
CA GLY A 67 3.14 -12.07 8.80
C GLY A 67 3.50 -10.69 8.28
N TYR A 68 3.09 -10.37 7.05
CA TYR A 68 3.38 -9.08 6.42
C TYR A 68 3.02 -7.87 7.31
N PRO A 69 1.85 -7.79 7.98
CA PRO A 69 1.51 -6.60 8.77
C PRO A 69 2.56 -6.26 9.85
N ILE A 70 3.01 -7.25 10.62
CA ILE A 70 3.91 -7.03 11.76
C ILE A 70 5.37 -7.21 11.35
N GLY A 71 5.71 -8.38 10.81
CA GLY A 71 7.09 -8.76 10.50
C GLY A 71 7.73 -7.90 9.42
N TYR A 72 6.93 -7.31 8.54
CA TYR A 72 7.43 -6.48 7.44
C TYR A 72 6.95 -5.03 7.52
N GLY A 73 5.64 -4.81 7.38
CA GLY A 73 5.03 -3.49 7.28
C GLY A 73 5.33 -2.60 8.47
N LEU A 74 5.04 -3.07 9.69
CA LEU A 74 5.36 -2.34 10.92
C LEU A 74 6.87 -2.20 11.13
N HIS A 75 7.63 -3.29 10.92
CA HIS A 75 9.08 -3.30 11.07
C HIS A 75 9.75 -2.17 10.26
N TYR A 76 9.55 -2.14 8.95
CA TYR A 76 10.18 -1.15 8.08
C TYR A 76 9.57 0.24 8.22
N CYS A 77 8.27 0.35 8.54
CA CYS A 77 7.68 1.64 8.85
C CYS A 77 8.40 2.32 10.04
N ASN A 78 8.69 1.56 11.09
CA ASN A 78 9.44 2.07 12.24
C ASN A 78 10.90 2.35 11.89
N ALA A 79 11.56 1.48 11.12
CA ALA A 79 12.93 1.70 10.67
C ALA A 79 13.09 3.00 9.88
N PHE A 80 12.22 3.25 8.90
CA PHE A 80 12.21 4.50 8.15
C PHE A 80 11.82 5.71 9.00
N THR A 81 10.95 5.54 9.99
CA THR A 81 10.63 6.63 10.95
C THR A 81 11.88 7.02 11.75
N ALA A 82 12.67 6.04 12.20
CA ALA A 82 13.91 6.27 12.93
C ALA A 82 15.03 6.87 12.06
N ALA A 83 15.14 6.43 10.80
CA ALA A 83 16.13 6.94 9.84
C ALA A 83 15.78 8.33 9.29
N LYS A 84 14.52 8.77 9.43
CA LYS A 84 13.99 9.97 8.76
C LYS A 84 14.83 11.24 8.98
N SER A 85 15.35 11.46 10.19
CA SER A 85 16.15 12.66 10.49
C SER A 85 17.53 12.69 9.82
N GLN A 86 18.00 11.56 9.27
CA GLN A 86 19.25 11.45 8.53
C GLN A 86 19.09 11.83 7.05
N LEU A 87 17.85 11.97 6.58
CA LEU A 87 17.52 12.33 5.21
C LEU A 87 17.44 13.86 5.03
N SER A 88 17.69 14.31 3.81
CA SER A 88 17.37 15.66 3.35
C SER A 88 15.88 15.99 3.53
N PRO A 89 15.46 17.26 3.46
CA PRO A 89 14.04 17.62 3.44
C PRO A 89 13.24 16.87 2.37
N GLU A 90 13.82 16.66 1.19
CA GLU A 90 13.23 15.90 0.09
C GLU A 90 13.10 14.41 0.44
N GLY A 91 14.13 13.81 1.03
CA GLY A 91 14.09 12.43 1.50
C GLY A 91 13.09 12.21 2.65
N GLN A 92 12.96 13.18 3.56
CA GLN A 92 11.93 13.16 4.61
C GLN A 92 10.51 13.23 4.04
N ALA A 93 10.31 14.05 3.00
CA ALA A 93 9.06 14.12 2.28
C ALA A 93 8.78 12.80 1.56
N TRP A 94 9.80 12.18 0.94
CA TRP A 94 9.70 10.87 0.31
C TRP A 94 9.26 9.79 1.28
N VAL A 95 9.89 9.67 2.47
CA VAL A 95 9.47 8.69 3.51
C VAL A 95 8.00 8.86 3.86
N THR A 96 7.56 10.10 4.04
CA THR A 96 6.16 10.41 4.40
C THR A 96 5.19 9.98 3.29
N LYS A 97 5.51 10.31 2.03
CA LYS A 97 4.68 10.00 0.85
C LYS A 97 4.63 8.49 0.60
N THR A 98 5.77 7.81 0.64
CA THR A 98 5.90 6.37 0.44
C THR A 98 5.12 5.60 1.50
N MET A 99 5.31 5.93 2.78
CA MET A 99 4.59 5.31 3.89
C MET A 99 3.07 5.41 3.70
N LEU A 100 2.59 6.61 3.35
CA LEU A 100 1.17 6.85 3.15
C LEU A 100 0.62 6.14 1.90
N CYS A 101 1.39 6.10 0.82
CA CYS A 101 1.04 5.36 -0.40
C CYS A 101 0.83 3.87 -0.11
N LEU A 102 1.81 3.23 0.54
CA LEU A 102 1.77 1.81 0.89
C LEU A 102 0.58 1.48 1.79
N GLN A 103 0.33 2.27 2.83
CA GLN A 103 -0.79 2.05 3.74
C GLN A 103 -2.15 2.24 3.04
N ARG A 104 -2.28 3.26 2.19
CA ARG A 104 -3.51 3.51 1.42
C ARG A 104 -3.83 2.38 0.46
N ALA A 105 -2.83 1.80 -0.20
CA ALA A 105 -3.02 0.66 -1.09
C ALA A 105 -3.62 -0.57 -0.36
N LEU A 106 -3.43 -0.66 0.95
CA LEU A 106 -3.91 -1.75 1.82
C LEU A 106 -5.23 -1.44 2.53
N VAL A 107 -5.78 -0.22 2.43
CA VAL A 107 -7.06 0.16 3.04
C VAL A 107 -8.22 -0.76 2.65
N PRO A 108 -8.40 -1.17 1.38
CA PRO A 108 -9.47 -2.09 1.01
C PRO A 108 -9.37 -3.43 1.75
N TYR A 109 -8.16 -3.90 2.05
CA TYR A 109 -7.93 -5.13 2.80
C TYR A 109 -8.21 -4.92 4.29
N ALA A 110 -7.72 -3.83 4.88
CA ALA A 110 -7.94 -3.49 6.29
C ALA A 110 -9.41 -3.24 6.64
N THR A 111 -10.18 -2.66 5.72
CA THR A 111 -11.61 -2.35 5.90
C THR A 111 -12.54 -3.51 5.54
N GLY A 112 -12.00 -4.59 4.97
CA GLY A 112 -12.76 -5.75 4.54
C GLY A 112 -13.53 -5.59 3.23
N GLN A 113 -13.26 -4.54 2.46
CA GLN A 113 -13.71 -4.42 1.07
C GLN A 113 -13.08 -5.49 0.17
N LYS A 114 -11.83 -5.87 0.47
CA LYS A 114 -11.13 -7.02 -0.12
C LYS A 114 -10.71 -7.99 0.99
N SER A 115 -10.61 -9.27 0.63
CA SER A 115 -10.16 -10.34 1.52
C SER A 115 -9.26 -11.31 0.77
N THR A 116 -8.25 -11.84 1.44
CA THR A 116 -7.29 -12.82 0.90
C THR A 116 -6.66 -13.61 2.06
N SER A 117 -5.74 -14.54 1.78
CA SER A 117 -4.89 -15.18 2.81
C SER A 117 -3.76 -14.25 3.27
N CYS A 118 -3.04 -14.61 4.33
CA CYS A 118 -1.84 -13.87 4.74
C CYS A 118 -0.77 -13.82 3.63
N ASP A 119 -0.60 -14.90 2.88
CA ASP A 119 0.34 -14.96 1.75
C ASP A 119 -0.12 -14.08 0.59
N GLY A 120 -1.40 -14.13 0.23
CA GLY A 120 -1.93 -13.26 -0.82
C GLY A 120 -1.94 -11.78 -0.43
N LEU A 121 -2.07 -11.48 0.88
CA LEU A 121 -1.90 -10.12 1.38
C LEU A 121 -0.43 -9.67 1.26
N ARG A 122 0.51 -10.54 1.63
CA ARG A 122 1.95 -10.32 1.51
C ARG A 122 2.32 -10.03 0.06
N GLU A 123 1.93 -10.89 -0.86
CA GLU A 123 2.18 -10.75 -2.30
C GLU A 123 1.64 -9.41 -2.83
N TYR A 124 0.36 -9.10 -2.57
CA TYR A 124 -0.23 -7.83 -2.99
C TYR A 124 0.54 -6.64 -2.42
N ALA A 125 0.87 -6.67 -1.13
CA ALA A 125 1.54 -5.56 -0.48
C ALA A 125 2.94 -5.31 -1.08
N PHE A 126 3.72 -6.37 -1.31
CA PHE A 126 5.01 -6.26 -2.00
C PHE A 126 4.88 -5.69 -3.42
N GLY A 127 3.84 -6.06 -4.16
CA GLY A 127 3.56 -5.53 -5.49
C GLY A 127 3.30 -4.01 -5.52
N THR A 128 2.93 -3.38 -4.40
CA THR A 128 2.71 -1.92 -4.34
C THR A 128 3.99 -1.10 -4.18
N HIS A 129 5.11 -1.73 -3.77
CA HIS A 129 6.32 -1.00 -3.40
C HIS A 129 6.96 -0.23 -4.56
N PRO A 130 7.18 -0.84 -5.75
CA PRO A 130 7.81 -0.15 -6.88
C PRO A 130 7.12 1.17 -7.22
N ASP A 131 5.80 1.11 -7.43
CA ASP A 131 5.00 2.27 -7.79
C ASP A 131 4.99 3.31 -6.68
N CYS A 132 4.88 2.90 -5.41
CA CYS A 132 4.91 3.84 -4.29
C CYS A 132 6.28 4.52 -4.15
N TYR A 133 7.40 3.84 -4.40
CA TYR A 133 8.74 4.42 -4.32
C TYR A 133 8.96 5.46 -5.42
N VAL A 134 8.62 5.09 -6.66
CA VAL A 134 8.77 5.95 -7.84
C VAL A 134 7.84 7.15 -7.76
N ASN A 135 6.54 6.95 -7.53
CA ASN A 135 5.56 8.04 -7.46
C ASN A 135 5.79 8.98 -6.27
N SER A 136 6.48 8.53 -5.23
CA SER A 136 6.88 9.38 -4.11
C SER A 136 8.14 10.21 -4.38
N GLY A 137 8.87 9.90 -5.47
CA GLY A 137 10.00 10.69 -5.96
C GLY A 137 11.38 10.12 -5.64
N VAL A 138 11.53 8.80 -5.44
CA VAL A 138 12.85 8.20 -5.09
C VAL A 138 13.93 8.56 -6.12
N CYS A 139 13.55 8.67 -7.39
CA CYS A 139 14.47 8.87 -8.51
C CYS A 139 15.10 10.26 -8.57
N SER A 140 14.56 11.24 -7.84
CA SER A 140 15.08 12.60 -7.79
C SER A 140 15.77 12.93 -6.46
N LEU A 141 15.94 11.94 -5.58
CA LEU A 141 16.64 12.15 -4.31
C LEU A 141 18.15 12.22 -4.51
N SER A 142 18.82 12.77 -3.49
CA SER A 142 20.29 12.85 -3.49
C SER A 142 20.94 11.49 -3.25
N PHE A 143 22.21 11.36 -3.64
CA PHE A 143 23.01 10.17 -3.33
C PHE A 143 23.08 9.86 -1.82
N SER A 144 23.13 10.88 -0.96
CA SER A 144 23.10 10.70 0.49
C SER A 144 21.79 10.11 0.98
N ASP A 145 20.67 10.52 0.39
CA ASP A 145 19.35 9.95 0.74
C ASP A 145 19.23 8.51 0.27
N TRP A 146 19.68 8.20 -0.95
CA TRP A 146 19.71 6.83 -1.46
C TRP A 146 20.50 5.90 -0.57
N LYS A 147 21.65 6.37 -0.06
CA LYS A 147 22.45 5.60 0.90
C LYS A 147 21.66 5.29 2.18
N VAL A 148 21.06 6.30 2.81
CA VAL A 148 20.26 6.09 4.03
C VAL A 148 19.07 5.15 3.77
N ILE A 149 18.40 5.30 2.62
CA ILE A 149 17.28 4.44 2.23
C ILE A 149 17.74 2.98 2.11
N VAL A 150 18.82 2.72 1.37
CA VAL A 150 19.39 1.37 1.21
C VAL A 150 19.88 0.80 2.54
N ASP A 151 20.56 1.60 3.38
CA ASP A 151 21.03 1.12 4.68
C ASP A 151 19.85 0.80 5.64
N THR A 152 18.67 1.37 5.41
CA THR A 152 17.45 1.14 6.21
C THR A 152 16.73 -0.15 5.82
N VAL A 153 16.81 -0.57 4.55
CA VAL A 153 16.18 -1.80 4.05
C VAL A 153 17.22 -2.90 3.95
N SER A 154 16.98 -4.08 4.52
CA SER A 154 17.92 -5.19 4.33
C SER A 154 18.01 -5.52 2.84
N PHE A 155 19.23 -5.74 2.32
CA PHE A 155 19.46 -6.12 0.92
C PHE A 155 18.50 -7.21 0.47
N THR A 156 18.33 -8.28 1.26
CA THR A 156 17.47 -9.43 0.96
C THR A 156 16.02 -9.05 0.61
N GLU A 157 15.48 -7.98 1.20
CA GLU A 157 14.10 -7.56 1.02
C GLU A 157 13.92 -6.55 -0.12
N LEU A 158 14.99 -5.85 -0.50
CA LEU A 158 15.00 -5.07 -1.74
C LEU A 158 14.92 -6.01 -2.98
N PHE A 159 15.41 -7.25 -2.85
CA PHE A 159 15.46 -8.24 -3.94
C PHE A 159 14.20 -9.07 -4.14
N SER A 160 13.35 -9.21 -3.12
CA SER A 160 12.12 -10.03 -3.24
C SER A 160 11.12 -9.46 -4.26
N SER A 161 11.24 -8.18 -4.62
CA SER A 161 10.43 -7.50 -5.65
C SER A 161 11.28 -6.83 -6.74
N TRP A 162 12.49 -7.34 -7.00
CA TRP A 162 13.45 -6.67 -7.89
C TRP A 162 12.96 -6.48 -9.32
N GLU A 163 12.37 -7.51 -9.94
CA GLU A 163 11.88 -7.41 -11.31
C GLU A 163 10.76 -6.39 -11.46
N ALA A 164 9.85 -6.32 -10.47
CA ALA A 164 8.81 -5.32 -10.44
C ALA A 164 9.40 -3.90 -10.26
N LEU A 165 10.43 -3.76 -9.42
CA LEU A 165 11.14 -2.51 -9.24
C LEU A 165 11.84 -2.05 -10.53
N LYS A 166 12.56 -2.96 -11.20
CA LYS A 166 13.23 -2.74 -12.48
C LYS A 166 12.23 -2.31 -13.56
N ALA A 167 11.13 -3.05 -13.71
CA ALA A 167 10.10 -2.75 -14.69
C ALA A 167 9.48 -1.35 -14.46
N THR A 168 9.09 -1.03 -13.22
CA THR A 168 8.56 0.31 -12.90
C THR A 168 9.59 1.39 -13.18
N MET A 169 10.86 1.21 -12.77
CA MET A 169 11.91 2.22 -12.98
C MET A 169 12.31 2.42 -14.44
N GLN A 170 12.22 1.38 -15.27
CA GLN A 170 12.47 1.49 -16.71
C GLN A 170 11.41 2.34 -17.42
N THR A 171 10.16 2.28 -16.95
CA THR A 171 9.05 3.08 -17.50
C THR A 171 8.97 4.48 -16.89
N ALA A 172 9.52 4.66 -15.69
CA ALA A 172 9.58 5.94 -15.00
C ALA A 172 10.77 6.77 -15.48
N GLY A 173 10.52 7.67 -16.43
CA GLY A 173 11.53 8.60 -16.94
C GLY A 173 12.23 9.34 -15.79
N GLY A 174 13.56 9.18 -15.70
CA GLY A 174 14.39 9.83 -14.67
C GLY A 174 14.99 8.89 -13.61
N CYS A 175 14.64 7.59 -13.58
CA CYS A 175 15.18 6.65 -12.59
C CYS A 175 16.52 6.00 -12.98
N THR A 176 17.08 6.33 -14.14
CA THR A 176 18.32 5.74 -14.65
C THR A 176 19.52 6.00 -13.73
N GLU A 177 19.62 7.19 -13.13
CA GLU A 177 20.71 7.52 -12.22
C GLU A 177 20.65 6.70 -10.94
N PHE A 178 19.47 6.60 -10.34
CA PHE A 178 19.25 5.77 -9.16
C PHE A 178 19.57 4.31 -9.43
N TYR A 179 19.09 3.77 -10.56
CA TYR A 179 19.37 2.41 -10.99
C TYR A 179 20.88 2.15 -11.19
N THR A 180 21.57 3.06 -11.87
CA THR A 180 23.02 2.97 -12.08
C THR A 180 23.77 3.01 -10.75
N TRP A 181 23.32 3.86 -9.82
CA TRP A 181 23.91 3.95 -8.49
C TRP A 181 23.72 2.65 -7.68
N LEU A 182 22.54 2.03 -7.75
CA LEU A 182 22.30 0.73 -7.10
C LEU A 182 23.26 -0.35 -7.62
N ILE A 183 23.50 -0.39 -8.94
CA ILE A 183 24.45 -1.33 -9.57
C ILE A 183 25.88 -1.06 -9.11
N GLN A 184 26.33 0.20 -9.20
CA GLN A 184 27.70 0.59 -8.86
C GLN A 184 28.06 0.29 -7.40
N ASN A 185 27.10 0.44 -6.49
CA ASN A 185 27.28 0.16 -5.07
C ASN A 185 27.00 -1.31 -4.71
N LYS A 186 26.80 -2.18 -5.71
CA LYS A 186 26.47 -3.60 -5.53
C LYS A 186 25.29 -3.81 -4.60
N VAL A 187 24.39 -2.81 -4.55
CA VAL A 187 23.16 -2.90 -3.77
C VAL A 187 22.31 -3.95 -4.42
N VAL A 188 22.12 -3.77 -5.72
CA VAL A 188 21.51 -4.76 -6.59
C VAL A 188 22.63 -5.59 -7.17
N GLY A 189 22.60 -6.88 -6.90
CA GLY A 189 23.36 -7.82 -7.69
C GLY A 189 23.04 -7.48 -9.15
N VAL A 190 24.08 -7.31 -9.96
CA VAL A 190 23.92 -7.50 -11.39
C VAL A 190 23.54 -8.97 -11.53
N VAL A 191 22.26 -9.26 -11.38
CA VAL A 191 21.69 -10.57 -11.66
C VAL A 191 21.63 -10.64 -13.17
N GLU A 192 22.57 -11.41 -13.71
CA GLU A 192 22.31 -12.37 -14.79
C GLU A 192 21.73 -11.81 -16.10
N ASP A 193 22.45 -10.92 -16.78
CA ASP A 193 22.32 -10.80 -18.24
C ASP A 193 23.67 -10.58 -18.95
N THR A 194 24.74 -10.31 -18.19
CA THR A 194 26.10 -10.19 -18.74
C THR A 194 27.07 -11.24 -18.21
N GLY A 195 26.68 -12.04 -17.21
CA GLY A 195 27.52 -13.13 -16.68
C GLY A 195 27.44 -14.38 -17.55
N GLU A 196 26.26 -14.99 -17.63
CA GLU A 196 26.01 -16.18 -18.47
C GLU A 196 26.28 -15.91 -19.95
N ALA A 197 25.88 -14.75 -20.47
CA ALA A 197 26.13 -14.41 -21.87
C ALA A 197 27.62 -14.25 -22.22
N ILE A 198 28.49 -13.94 -21.24
CA ILE A 198 29.95 -13.82 -21.45
C ILE A 198 30.64 -15.17 -21.23
N GLU A 199 30.19 -16.00 -20.29
CA GLU A 199 30.70 -17.37 -20.13
C GLU A 199 30.31 -18.26 -21.31
N ASP A 200 29.05 -18.22 -21.78
CA ASP A 200 28.61 -18.97 -22.98
C ASP A 200 29.30 -18.47 -24.25
N ALA A 201 29.48 -17.15 -24.40
CA ALA A 201 30.24 -16.60 -25.52
C ALA A 201 31.74 -16.94 -25.41
N GLY A 202 32.26 -17.08 -24.20
CA GLY A 202 33.63 -17.50 -23.91
C GLY A 202 33.87 -18.98 -24.23
N GLU A 203 32.96 -19.86 -23.84
CA GLU A 203 33.00 -21.29 -24.18
C GLU A 203 32.80 -21.51 -25.68
N ALA A 204 31.81 -20.86 -26.31
CA ALA A 204 31.60 -20.94 -27.75
C ALA A 204 32.78 -20.39 -28.57
N ALA A 205 33.44 -19.33 -28.09
CA ALA A 205 34.66 -18.81 -28.70
C ALA A 205 35.85 -19.76 -28.52
N TRP A 206 35.97 -20.42 -27.36
CA TRP A 206 37.00 -21.43 -27.12
C TRP A 206 36.82 -22.66 -28.00
N ASP A 207 35.60 -23.18 -28.14
CA ASP A 207 35.29 -24.30 -29.04
C ASP A 207 35.57 -23.97 -30.51
N TRP A 208 35.27 -22.72 -30.94
CA TRP A 208 35.64 -22.28 -32.28
C TRP A 208 37.16 -22.24 -32.49
N VAL A 209 37.93 -21.72 -31.51
CA VAL A 209 39.40 -21.68 -31.59
C VAL A 209 40.03 -23.06 -31.55
N THR A 210 39.54 -23.98 -30.71
CA THR A 210 40.10 -25.33 -30.60
C THR A 210 39.69 -26.24 -31.75
N SER A 211 38.57 -25.98 -32.43
CA SER A 211 38.18 -26.75 -33.62
C SER A 211 39.13 -26.61 -34.83
N TRP A 212 40.11 -25.71 -34.74
CA TRP A 212 41.14 -25.47 -35.76
C TRP A 212 42.52 -26.07 -35.43
N PHE A 213 42.68 -26.73 -34.27
CA PHE A 213 43.89 -27.44 -33.86
C PHE A 213 43.60 -28.93 -33.66
#